data_AF-A0ABD1C8X6-F1
#
_entry.id   AF-A0ABD1C8X6-F1
#
_cell.length_a   1.000
_cell.length_b   1.000
_cell.length_c   1.000
_cell.angle_alpha   90.00
_cell.angle_beta   90.00
_cell.angle_gamma   90.00
#
_symmetry.space_group_name_H-M   'P 1'
#
loop_
_entity.id
_entity.type
_entity.pdbx_description
1 polymer ?
#
loop_
_entity_poly.entity_id
_entity_poly.type
_entity_poly.pdbx_seq_one_letter_code
_entity_poly.pdbx_strand_id
1 'polypeptide(L)'
;MWDAFNSILLKVKDKFERKKEMVSAKIAVQEIQANVDLLEDIIAGTVVDLAKERANLENNEMPEALKELNVKAVSDFSIGKLDLPQLSEVYVKPLQVDSDLMTQPAVDQFEGDITLAATGGTREVEKSGALPDVESEGPKEMEVEGVQQVAEKDHAT
;
A
#
# COMPACT_ATOMS: atom_id res chain seq x y z
N MET A 1 23.39 25.24 15.09
CA MET A 1 21.91 25.34 15.19
C MET A 1 21.24 24.28 14.32
N TRP A 2 21.66 24.13 13.06
CA TRP A 2 21.20 23.08 12.13
C TRP A 2 21.39 21.64 12.63
N ASP A 3 22.55 21.30 13.21
CA ASP A 3 22.81 19.94 13.71
C ASP A 3 21.91 19.53 14.87
N ALA A 4 21.60 20.49 15.75
CA ALA A 4 20.67 20.27 16.86
C ALA A 4 19.24 20.04 16.34
N PHE A 5 18.82 20.79 15.32
CA PHE A 5 17.53 20.59 14.66
C PHE A 5 17.44 19.22 13.98
N ASN A 6 18.44 18.82 13.20
CA ASN A 6 18.48 17.50 12.57
C ASN A 6 18.50 16.35 13.59
N SER A 7 19.23 16.50 14.69
CA SER A 7 19.22 15.52 15.78
C SER A 7 17.82 15.35 16.39
N ILE A 8 17.06 16.43 16.54
CA ILE A 8 15.67 16.39 17.02
C ILE A 8 14.78 15.68 16.00
N LEU A 9 14.88 16.01 14.72
CA LEU A 9 14.09 15.36 13.67
C LEU A 9 14.34 13.85 13.60
N LEU A 10 15.59 13.41 13.67
CA LEU A 10 15.94 11.97 13.72
C LEU A 10 15.30 11.28 14.93
N LYS A 11 15.35 11.90 16.12
CA LYS A 11 14.70 11.34 17.32
C LYS A 11 13.18 11.25 17.18
N VAL A 12 12.56 12.23 16.53
CA VAL A 12 11.11 12.22 16.26
C VAL A 12 10.77 11.10 15.28
N LYS A 13 11.54 10.96 14.20
CA LYS A 13 11.39 9.89 13.21
C LYS A 13 11.48 8.51 13.86
N ASP A 14 12.53 8.24 14.64
CA ASP A 14 12.70 6.95 15.31
C ASP A 14 11.56 6.66 16.30
N LYS A 15 11.06 7.68 17.01
CA LYS A 15 9.90 7.53 17.90
C LYS A 15 8.63 7.20 17.11
N PHE A 16 8.44 7.80 15.95
CA PHE A 16 7.28 7.53 15.10
C PHE A 16 7.32 6.12 14.51
N GLU A 17 8.48 5.67 14.05
CA GLU A 17 8.68 4.31 13.55
C GLU A 17 8.42 3.26 14.64
N ARG A 18 9.02 3.43 15.82
CA ARG A 18 8.73 2.56 16.97
C ARG A 18 7.27 2.58 17.38
N LYS A 19 6.61 3.74 17.34
CA LYS A 19 5.17 3.84 17.65
C LYS A 19 4.32 3.11 16.61
N LYS A 20 4.67 3.18 15.33
CA LYS A 20 3.99 2.43 14.26
C LYS A 20 4.05 0.94 14.54
N GLU A 21 5.24 0.39 14.81
CA GLU A 21 5.43 -1.02 15.13
C GLU A 21 4.68 -1.44 16.40
N MET A 22 4.76 -0.63 17.46
CA MET A 22 4.03 -0.86 18.71
C MET A 22 2.50 -0.89 18.50
N VAL A 23 1.97 0.04 17.70
CA VAL A 23 0.52 0.07 17.39
C VAL A 23 0.12 -1.15 16.57
N SER A 24 0.89 -1.55 15.57
CA SER A 24 0.65 -2.78 14.81
C SER A 24 0.66 -4.01 15.70
N ALA A 25 1.64 -4.15 16.59
CA ALA A 25 1.69 -5.25 17.55
C ALA A 25 0.50 -5.23 18.52
N LYS A 26 0.09 -4.05 18.99
CA LYS A 26 -1.09 -3.91 19.85
C LYS A 26 -2.37 -4.37 19.16
N ILE A 27 -2.56 -4.01 17.88
CA ILE A 27 -3.72 -4.44 17.09
C ILE A 27 -3.73 -5.97 16.97
N ALA A 28 -2.59 -6.58 16.66
CA ALA A 28 -2.49 -8.04 16.55
C ALA A 28 -2.85 -8.74 17.89
N VAL A 29 -2.41 -8.20 19.03
CA VAL A 29 -2.79 -8.74 20.35
C VAL A 29 -4.30 -8.62 20.60
N GLN A 30 -4.90 -7.48 20.25
CA GLN A 30 -6.35 -7.27 20.41
C GLN A 30 -7.17 -8.22 19.52
N GLU A 31 -6.75 -8.44 18.28
CA GLU A 31 -7.39 -9.37 17.36
C GLU A 31 -7.29 -10.82 17.85
N ILE A 32 -6.10 -11.25 18.30
CA ILE A 32 -5.91 -12.60 18.87
C ILE A 32 -6.79 -12.78 20.11
N GLN A 33 -6.84 -11.78 21.00
CA GLN A 33 -7.68 -11.86 22.20
C GLN A 33 -9.16 -11.99 21.84
N ALA A 34 -9.67 -11.14 20.93
CA ALA A 34 -11.06 -11.22 20.48
C ALA A 34 -11.40 -12.59 19.84
N ASN A 35 -10.45 -13.18 19.10
CA ASN A 35 -10.62 -14.52 18.53
C ASN A 35 -10.66 -15.60 19.61
N VAL A 36 -9.83 -15.50 20.66
CA VAL A 36 -9.87 -16.43 21.80
C VAL A 36 -11.22 -16.32 22.52
N ASP A 37 -11.67 -15.11 22.82
CA ASP A 37 -12.95 -14.86 23.49
C ASP A 37 -14.12 -15.46 22.68
N LEU A 38 -14.12 -15.25 21.36
CA LEU A 38 -15.12 -15.84 20.46
C LEU A 38 -15.11 -17.38 20.49
N LEU A 39 -13.93 -18.00 20.49
CA LEU A 39 -13.82 -19.46 20.56
C LEU A 39 -14.33 -19.99 21.90
N GLU A 40 -14.05 -19.29 23.00
CA GLU A 40 -14.58 -19.63 24.32
C GLU A 40 -16.12 -19.57 24.33
N ASP A 41 -16.71 -18.52 23.75
CA ASP A 41 -18.16 -18.36 23.64
C ASP A 41 -18.83 -19.43 22.76
N ILE A 42 -18.16 -19.85 21.68
CA ILE A 42 -18.63 -20.96 20.83
C ILE A 42 -18.57 -22.28 21.60
N ILE A 43 -17.48 -22.56 22.31
CA ILE A 43 -17.32 -23.77 23.13
C ILE A 43 -18.35 -23.82 24.25
N ALA A 44 -18.62 -22.68 24.89
CA ALA A 44 -19.64 -22.54 25.94
C ALA A 44 -21.09 -22.65 25.40
N GLY A 45 -21.28 -22.57 24.08
CA GLY A 45 -22.61 -22.56 23.46
C GLY A 45 -23.36 -21.24 23.67
N THR A 46 -22.66 -20.16 24.03
CA THR A 46 -23.24 -18.83 24.25
C THR A 46 -23.71 -18.20 22.95
N VAL A 47 -23.01 -18.47 21.84
CA VAL A 47 -23.40 -18.00 20.50
C VAL A 47 -24.35 -19.01 19.87
N VAL A 48 -25.64 -18.77 20.04
CA VAL A 48 -26.70 -19.71 19.63
C VAL A 48 -27.07 -19.60 18.15
N ASP A 49 -26.92 -18.41 17.54
CA ASP A 49 -27.27 -18.16 16.13
C ASP A 49 -26.18 -17.36 15.41
N LEU A 50 -25.20 -18.08 14.89
CA LEU A 50 -24.07 -17.52 14.13
C LEU A 50 -24.51 -16.77 12.87
N ALA A 51 -25.63 -17.15 12.25
CA ALA A 51 -26.11 -16.51 11.03
C ALA A 51 -26.69 -15.12 11.33
N LYS A 52 -27.48 -15.02 12.40
CA LYS A 52 -28.00 -13.74 12.90
C LYS A 52 -26.86 -12.82 13.35
N GLU A 53 -25.86 -13.36 14.07
CA GLU A 53 -24.74 -12.56 14.55
C GLU A 53 -23.87 -12.04 13.40
N ARG A 54 -23.56 -12.90 12.41
CA ARG A 54 -22.89 -12.47 11.18
C ARG A 54 -23.65 -11.34 10.48
N ALA A 55 -24.98 -11.45 10.38
CA ALA A 55 -25.79 -10.40 9.79
C ALA A 55 -25.78 -9.09 10.60
N ASN A 56 -25.70 -9.16 11.92
CA ASN A 56 -25.54 -7.98 12.78
C ASN A 56 -24.18 -7.30 12.54
N LEU A 57 -23.09 -8.07 12.55
CA LEU A 57 -21.74 -7.56 12.30
C LEU A 57 -21.61 -6.90 10.93
N GLU A 58 -22.15 -7.52 9.88
CA GLU A 58 -22.04 -7.01 8.51
C GLU A 58 -22.88 -5.76 8.26
N ASN A 59 -24.11 -5.70 8.81
CA ASN A 59 -25.05 -4.64 8.48
C ASN A 59 -25.05 -3.46 9.48
N ASN A 60 -24.57 -3.67 10.70
CA ASN A 60 -24.60 -2.65 11.76
C ASN A 60 -23.18 -2.25 12.19
N GLU A 61 -22.39 -3.20 12.70
CA GLU A 61 -21.12 -2.88 13.37
C GLU A 61 -20.01 -2.51 12.38
N MET A 62 -19.85 -3.25 11.29
CA MET A 62 -18.84 -2.93 10.26
C MET A 62 -19.06 -1.53 9.65
N PRO A 63 -20.28 -1.14 9.22
CA PRO A 63 -20.52 0.21 8.73
C PRO A 63 -20.21 1.31 9.76
N GLU A 64 -20.53 1.08 11.04
CA GLU A 64 -20.21 2.02 12.12
C GLU A 64 -18.70 2.16 12.34
N ALA A 65 -17.97 1.03 12.38
CA ALA A 65 -16.51 1.03 12.47
C ALA A 65 -15.85 1.72 11.26
N LEU A 66 -16.35 1.49 10.04
CA LEU A 66 -15.88 2.17 8.84
C LEU A 66 -16.15 3.67 8.88
N LYS A 67 -17.30 4.09 9.40
CA LYS A 67 -17.60 5.51 9.61
C LYS A 67 -16.64 6.14 10.61
N GLU A 68 -16.38 5.49 11.74
CA GLU A 68 -15.44 5.99 12.74
C GLU A 68 -14.00 6.04 12.21
N LEU A 69 -13.58 5.04 11.43
CA LEU A 69 -12.30 5.04 10.72
C LEU A 69 -12.18 6.26 9.81
N ASN A 70 -13.21 6.56 9.01
CA ASN A 70 -13.21 7.72 8.12
C ASN A 70 -13.15 9.05 8.89
N VAL A 71 -13.82 9.16 10.04
CA VAL A 71 -13.77 10.36 10.89
C VAL A 71 -12.39 10.55 11.54
N LYS A 72 -11.74 9.46 11.95
CA LYS A 72 -10.41 9.48 12.57
C LYS A 72 -9.28 9.50 11.55
N ALA A 73 -9.56 9.25 10.28
CA ALA A 73 -8.59 9.34 9.21
C ALA A 73 -8.01 10.76 9.19
N VAL A 74 -6.69 10.86 9.19
CA VAL A 74 -6.01 12.16 9.13
C VAL A 74 -6.25 12.75 7.74
N SER A 75 -6.70 14.00 7.68
CA SER A 75 -6.86 14.71 6.40
C SER A 75 -5.54 14.71 5.63
N ASP A 76 -5.62 14.41 4.33
CA ASP A 76 -4.48 14.55 3.43
C ASP A 76 -4.06 16.03 3.38
N PHE A 77 -2.89 16.34 3.97
CA PHE A 77 -2.32 17.69 4.00
C PHE A 77 -1.46 17.98 2.75
N SER A 78 -1.62 17.19 1.68
CA SER A 78 -0.97 17.49 0.41
C SER A 78 -1.29 18.92 -0.01
N ILE A 79 -0.26 19.70 -0.36
CA ILE A 79 -0.34 21.15 -0.63
C ILE A 79 -1.41 21.48 -1.68
N GLY A 80 -1.61 20.63 -2.69
CA GLY A 80 -2.63 20.83 -3.72
C GLY A 80 -4.08 20.55 -3.30
N LYS A 81 -4.31 20.04 -2.08
CA LYS A 81 -5.63 19.81 -1.48
C LYS A 81 -5.98 20.83 -0.41
N LEU A 82 -5.00 21.62 0.02
CA LEU A 82 -5.22 22.75 0.91
C LEU A 82 -5.84 23.89 0.10
N ASP A 83 -6.87 24.51 0.66
CA ASP A 83 -7.44 25.75 0.12
C ASP A 83 -6.48 26.91 0.42
N LEU A 84 -5.36 26.92 -0.32
CA LEU A 84 -4.36 27.96 -0.23
C LEU A 84 -4.80 29.13 -1.13
N PRO A 85 -4.64 30.38 -0.66
CA PRO A 85 -4.87 31.52 -1.52
C PRO A 85 -4.01 31.40 -2.77
N GLN A 86 -4.57 31.70 -3.93
CA GLN A 86 -3.81 31.80 -5.17
C GLN A 86 -2.86 32.99 -5.07
N LEU A 87 -1.60 32.72 -4.74
CA LEU A 87 -0.54 33.71 -4.72
C LEU A 87 0.04 33.81 -6.13
N SER A 88 -0.09 34.97 -6.77
CA SER A 88 0.75 35.29 -7.93
C SER A 88 2.18 35.54 -7.44
N GLU A 89 3.19 35.03 -8.13
CA GLU A 89 4.61 35.23 -7.82
C GLU A 89 5.02 36.70 -7.66
N VAL A 90 4.24 37.63 -8.23
CA VAL A 90 4.41 39.08 -8.12
C VAL A 90 4.31 39.60 -6.69
N TYR A 91 3.66 38.88 -5.77
CA TYR A 91 3.48 39.30 -4.38
C TYR A 91 4.54 38.74 -3.42
N VAL A 92 5.45 37.90 -3.92
CA VAL A 92 6.53 37.32 -3.11
C VAL A 92 7.71 38.30 -3.13
N LYS A 93 8.06 38.86 -1.96
CA LYS A 93 9.31 39.62 -1.85
C LYS A 93 10.48 38.66 -2.14
N PRO A 94 11.44 39.04 -2.99
CA PRO A 94 12.61 38.23 -3.25
C PRO A 94 13.29 37.84 -1.93
N LEU A 95 13.63 36.57 -1.79
CA LEU A 95 14.41 36.10 -0.65
C LEU A 95 15.74 36.86 -0.65
N GLN A 96 15.98 37.65 0.40
CA GLN A 96 17.24 38.37 0.56
C GLN A 96 18.31 37.33 0.86
N VAL A 97 19.20 37.09 -0.10
CA VAL A 97 20.35 36.20 0.05
C VAL A 97 21.49 37.03 0.66
N ASP A 98 22.05 36.58 1.77
CA ASP A 98 23.24 37.21 2.35
C ASP A 98 24.39 37.15 1.33
N SER A 99 25.12 38.25 1.16
CA SER A 99 26.20 38.36 0.17
C SER A 99 27.29 37.29 0.35
N ASP A 100 27.42 36.74 1.55
CA ASP A 100 28.42 35.72 1.90
C ASP A 100 28.02 34.30 1.44
N LEU A 101 26.76 34.08 1.05
CA LEU A 101 26.24 32.84 0.47
C LEU A 101 26.10 32.88 -1.06
N MET A 102 26.53 33.98 -1.70
CA MET A 102 26.46 34.17 -3.15
C MET A 102 27.42 33.23 -3.90
N THR A 103 27.07 31.95 -3.98
CA THR A 103 27.47 31.18 -5.15
C THR A 103 26.67 31.75 -6.30
N GLN A 104 27.35 32.28 -7.33
CA GLN A 104 26.66 32.88 -8.47
C GLN A 104 25.66 31.87 -9.04
N PRO A 105 24.43 32.28 -9.42
CA PRO A 105 23.59 31.43 -10.24
C PRO A 105 24.41 31.13 -11.50
N ALA A 106 24.70 29.85 -11.75
CA ALA A 106 25.29 29.45 -13.01
C ALA A 106 24.37 29.97 -14.11
N VAL A 107 24.84 30.95 -14.87
CA VAL A 107 24.20 31.38 -16.10
C VAL A 107 24.15 30.13 -16.99
N ASP A 108 22.94 29.60 -17.19
CA ASP A 108 22.73 28.55 -18.16
C ASP A 108 23.01 29.16 -19.54
N GLN A 109 24.16 28.83 -20.11
CA GLN A 109 24.51 29.19 -21.49
C GLN A 109 23.72 28.28 -22.42
N PHE A 110 22.39 28.41 -22.42
CA PHE A 110 21.53 27.83 -23.45
C PHE A 110 21.27 28.87 -24.54
N GLU A 111 22.34 29.36 -25.16
CA GLU A 111 22.25 30.00 -26.47
C GLU A 111 22.22 28.89 -27.53
N GLY A 112 21.09 28.19 -27.58
CA GLY A 112 20.76 27.23 -28.63
C GLY A 112 19.32 27.46 -29.02
N ASP A 113 19.11 27.85 -30.28
CA ASP A 113 17.82 28.09 -30.92
C ASP A 113 16.81 26.99 -30.57
N ILE A 114 15.83 27.30 -29.69
CA ILE A 114 14.76 26.37 -29.35
C ILE A 114 13.78 26.36 -30.52
N THR A 115 14.12 25.57 -31.54
CA THR A 115 13.10 25.06 -32.45
C THR A 115 12.17 24.17 -31.64
N LEU A 116 10.91 24.60 -31.56
CA LEU A 116 9.82 23.87 -30.91
C LEU A 116 9.53 22.59 -31.73
N ALA A 117 10.34 21.55 -31.54
CA ALA A 117 10.00 20.22 -32.01
C ALA A 117 8.95 19.64 -31.04
N ALA A 118 7.69 19.85 -31.39
CA ALA A 118 6.60 19.04 -30.86
C ALA A 118 6.81 17.59 -31.30
N THR A 119 7.53 16.80 -30.50
CA THR A 119 7.55 15.35 -30.64
C THR A 119 7.13 14.74 -29.32
N GLY A 120 5.83 14.39 -29.27
CA GLY A 120 5.36 13.39 -28.34
C GLY A 120 6.23 12.15 -28.49
N GLY A 121 6.64 11.58 -27.36
CA GLY A 121 7.37 10.33 -27.32
C GLY A 121 6.49 9.17 -27.77
N THR A 122 6.34 9.00 -29.08
CA THR A 122 5.94 7.74 -29.69
C THR A 122 7.17 6.86 -29.89
N ARG A 123 7.06 5.68 -29.30
CA ARG A 123 7.81 4.44 -29.49
C ARG A 123 8.16 4.13 -30.96
N GLU A 124 9.43 3.79 -31.20
CA GLU A 124 9.90 2.90 -32.29
C GLU A 124 10.97 1.98 -31.66
N VAL A 125 10.71 0.71 -31.37
CA VAL A 125 10.84 -0.50 -32.21
C VAL A 125 12.19 -0.60 -32.92
N GLU A 126 13.19 -1.15 -32.23
CA GLU A 126 14.25 -1.93 -32.87
C GLU A 126 13.93 -3.43 -32.73
N LYS A 127 13.79 -4.10 -33.88
CA LYS A 127 13.78 -5.56 -34.00
C LYS A 127 15.18 -6.01 -34.38
N SER A 128 15.83 -6.83 -33.56
CA SER A 128 16.48 -8.07 -34.02
C SER A 128 17.05 -8.87 -32.84
N GLY A 129 16.85 -10.20 -32.88
CA GLY A 129 17.78 -11.16 -32.26
C GLY A 129 17.28 -12.00 -31.08
N ALA A 130 16.69 -13.16 -31.41
CA ALA A 130 16.65 -14.43 -30.67
C ALA A 130 15.91 -14.51 -29.30
N LEU A 131 14.74 -15.15 -29.33
CA LEU A 131 14.03 -15.71 -28.18
C LEU A 131 14.78 -16.96 -27.66
N PRO A 132 15.01 -17.12 -26.34
CA PRO A 132 15.08 -18.44 -25.74
C PRO A 132 13.66 -18.97 -25.51
N ASP A 133 13.38 -20.16 -26.06
CA ASP A 133 12.15 -20.90 -25.80
C ASP A 133 12.02 -21.20 -24.30
N VAL A 134 11.03 -20.60 -23.65
CA VAL A 134 10.54 -21.02 -22.35
C VAL A 134 9.15 -21.61 -22.58
N GLU A 135 9.11 -22.93 -22.49
CA GLU A 135 7.92 -23.75 -22.57
C GLU A 135 6.88 -23.27 -21.55
N SER A 136 5.66 -23.05 -22.03
CA SER A 136 4.49 -22.83 -21.21
C SER A 136 4.02 -24.17 -20.63
N GLU A 137 4.32 -24.45 -19.37
CA GLU A 137 3.57 -25.46 -18.64
C GLU A 137 2.26 -24.84 -18.14
N GLY A 138 1.18 -25.11 -18.87
CA GLY A 138 -0.18 -24.98 -18.36
C GLY A 138 -0.47 -25.96 -17.21
N PRO A 139 -1.63 -25.84 -16.55
CA PRO A 139 -1.98 -26.72 -15.45
C PRO A 139 -2.11 -28.16 -15.95
N LYS A 140 -1.33 -29.08 -15.36
CA LYS A 140 -1.44 -30.51 -15.61
C LYS A 140 -2.69 -31.05 -14.93
N GLU A 141 -3.69 -31.40 -15.74
CA GLU A 141 -4.76 -32.32 -15.37
C GLU A 141 -4.12 -33.63 -14.91
N MET A 142 -4.43 -34.06 -13.69
CA MET A 142 -3.98 -35.34 -13.17
C MET A 142 -5.04 -36.38 -13.56
N GLU A 143 -4.98 -36.85 -14.81
CA GLU A 143 -5.69 -38.04 -15.24
C GLU A 143 -5.12 -39.26 -14.53
N VAL A 144 -6.01 -40.00 -13.86
CA VAL A 144 -5.70 -41.24 -13.16
C VAL A 144 -6.25 -42.39 -14.01
N GLU A 145 -5.42 -42.96 -14.88
CA GLU A 145 -5.60 -44.26 -15.52
C GLU A 145 -4.20 -44.84 -15.73
N GLY A 146 -3.84 -46.07 -15.36
CA GLY A 146 -4.54 -47.25 -14.90
C GLY A 146 -3.68 -48.44 -15.33
N VAL A 147 -3.43 -49.43 -14.46
CA VAL A 147 -2.99 -50.76 -14.91
C VAL A 147 -3.75 -51.83 -14.14
N GLN A 148 -4.71 -52.40 -14.86
CA GLN A 148 -5.20 -53.77 -14.92
C GLN A 148 -4.98 -54.76 -13.75
N GLN A 149 -6.14 -55.23 -13.27
CA GLN A 149 -6.61 -56.63 -13.19
C GLN A 149 -5.76 -57.68 -12.47
N VAL A 150 -6.34 -58.23 -11.39
CA VAL A 150 -6.59 -59.69 -11.27
C VAL A 150 -8.00 -59.90 -10.70
N ALA A 151 -8.74 -60.78 -11.36
CA ALA A 151 -10.08 -61.23 -11.01
C ALA A 151 -10.05 -62.39 -10.00
N GLU A 152 -11.01 -62.43 -9.08
CA GLU A 152 -11.64 -63.67 -8.55
C GLU A 152 -12.89 -63.22 -7.76
N LYS A 153 -14.10 -63.29 -8.33
CA LYS A 153 -15.07 -64.41 -8.36
C LYS A 153 -15.50 -64.94 -6.97
N ASP A 154 -16.82 -64.86 -6.78
CA ASP A 154 -17.71 -65.69 -5.95
C ASP A 154 -17.54 -65.55 -4.41
N HIS A 155 -18.56 -65.39 -3.57
CA HIS A 155 -19.79 -66.17 -3.51
C HIS A 155 -20.82 -65.47 -2.62
N ALA A 156 -22.09 -65.63 -3.00
CA ALA A 156 -23.23 -65.34 -2.14
C ALA A 156 -23.29 -66.31 -0.96
N THR A 157 -23.85 -65.88 0.17
CA THR A 157 -24.72 -66.69 1.04
C THR A 157 -25.71 -65.77 1.72
#